data_AF-A0A5N5JZ53-F1
#
_entry.id   AF-A0A5N5JZ53-F1
#
_cell.length_a   1.000
_cell.length_b   1.000
_cell.length_c   1.000
_cell.angle_alpha   90.00
_cell.angle_beta   90.00
_cell.angle_gamma   90.00
#
_symmetry.space_group_name_H-M   'P 1'
#
loop_
_entity.id
_entity.type
_entity.pdbx_description
1 polymer ?
#
loop_
_entity_poly.entity_id
_entity_poly.type
_entity_poly.pdbx_seq_one_letter_code
_entity_poly.pdbx_strand_id
1 'polypeptide(L)'
;MGALSCFSLQGILLEATELGKKARELKKAADVLHQEETTLLALVQNAVDYLKVIGALDEHENLTVLGRHLSVLPVEPKLGKMLILGTIFNCLDPIMTVVAGLSVRDPFLIPFDKKDLAESAKAQFSARDCSDHLALVRAYNGWKDAERQQSGHEYCWKNFLSAQTLKAIDSLRKQFFSLLKDTGLVDKPSENCNSRSIDEHLMRAVICAGLFPGLCSVVNKEKSITLKTMEDGQVLLYSNSVNAGVPKIPYPWLVFNEKVKVNSVFLRDSTGVSDSVLLLFGGNIERGGLDGHLKMLGGYLDFFMKPTLGDMYLSLKRELEELIQNKLLDPKLDIQFHNELLMAIRLLVSEDQCEGRFVFGRQLPASSKKAEKAKNVAGDGGGNSKNELQTLLARAGHEAPTYKTKQLKNNQFRSTVFFNGLDFVGQPCSSKKLAEKDAAAAALLWLKGETHSYSRNTDSSVLLKKSKTINQNRIPVRDGKWN
;
A
#
# COMPACT_ATOMS: atom_id res chain seq x y z
N MET A 1 -23.99 25.89 -0.25
CA MET A 1 -24.54 24.53 -0.43
C MET A 1 -23.59 23.50 0.19
N GLY A 2 -23.50 23.41 1.52
CA GLY A 2 -22.45 22.62 2.17
C GLY A 2 -22.80 22.14 3.58
N ALA A 3 -24.01 21.60 3.75
CA ALA A 3 -24.48 21.03 5.02
C ALA A 3 -25.35 19.77 4.83
N LEU A 4 -25.24 19.09 3.67
CA LEU A 4 -26.06 17.90 3.34
C LEU A 4 -25.27 16.57 3.31
N SER A 5 -23.96 16.55 3.60
CA SER A 5 -23.16 15.32 3.47
C SER A 5 -22.91 14.54 4.78
N CYS A 6 -23.13 15.13 5.96
CA CYS A 6 -22.96 14.39 7.23
C CYS A 6 -24.23 13.62 7.66
N PHE A 7 -25.42 14.12 7.32
CA PHE A 7 -26.68 13.49 7.74
C PHE A 7 -27.11 12.29 6.88
N SER A 8 -26.58 12.13 5.65
CA SER A 8 -26.96 10.98 4.80
C SER A 8 -26.16 9.71 5.09
N LEU A 9 -24.90 9.80 5.52
CA LEU A 9 -24.07 8.64 5.86
C LEU A 9 -24.29 8.14 7.29
N GLN A 10 -24.66 9.01 8.22
CA GLN A 10 -24.98 8.63 9.59
C GLN A 10 -26.30 7.85 9.69
N GLY A 11 -27.23 8.11 8.76
CA GLY A 11 -28.44 7.28 8.57
C GLY A 11 -28.13 5.91 7.97
N ILE A 12 -27.14 5.82 7.06
CA ILE A 12 -26.68 4.54 6.49
C ILE A 12 -25.88 3.73 7.54
N LEU A 13 -25.17 4.37 8.48
CA LEU A 13 -24.32 3.63 9.43
C LEU A 13 -25.04 3.08 10.66
N LEU A 14 -26.02 3.82 11.20
CA LEU A 14 -26.90 3.29 12.24
C LEU A 14 -27.77 2.13 11.74
N GLU A 15 -27.94 2.04 10.42
CA GLU A 15 -28.52 0.90 9.76
C GLU A 15 -27.54 -0.28 9.63
N ALA A 16 -26.27 -0.34 10.07
CA ALA A 16 -25.37 -1.46 9.71
C ALA A 16 -25.85 -2.89 10.12
N THR A 17 -26.55 -3.04 11.26
CA THR A 17 -27.20 -4.31 11.64
C THR A 17 -28.56 -4.49 10.95
N GLU A 18 -29.22 -3.39 10.63
CA GLU A 18 -30.38 -3.33 9.74
C GLU A 18 -29.98 -3.54 8.28
N LEU A 19 -28.77 -3.27 7.80
CA LEU A 19 -28.33 -3.18 6.40
C LEU A 19 -28.04 -4.56 5.86
N GLY A 20 -27.43 -5.44 6.65
CA GLY A 20 -27.33 -6.84 6.25
C GLY A 20 -28.71 -7.51 6.17
N LYS A 21 -29.66 -7.13 7.05
CA LYS A 21 -31.03 -7.67 7.01
C LYS A 21 -31.89 -7.01 5.94
N LYS A 22 -31.81 -5.69 5.80
CA LYS A 22 -32.54 -4.81 4.87
C LYS A 22 -31.95 -4.87 3.49
N ALA A 23 -30.66 -5.13 3.27
CA ALA A 23 -30.13 -5.50 1.96
C ALA A 23 -30.63 -6.88 1.54
N ARG A 24 -30.73 -7.86 2.44
CA ARG A 24 -31.34 -9.17 2.14
C ARG A 24 -32.85 -9.06 1.89
N GLU A 25 -33.57 -8.24 2.67
CA GLU A 25 -35.00 -7.97 2.50
C GLU A 25 -35.29 -7.09 1.29
N LEU A 26 -34.46 -6.08 0.99
CA LEU A 26 -34.53 -5.24 -0.22
C LEU A 26 -34.16 -6.05 -1.45
N LYS A 27 -33.20 -6.97 -1.38
CA LYS A 27 -32.88 -7.89 -2.50
C LYS A 27 -34.04 -8.85 -2.75
N LYS A 28 -34.67 -9.38 -1.69
CA LYS A 28 -35.90 -10.20 -1.79
C LYS A 28 -37.12 -9.40 -2.27
N ALA A 29 -37.28 -8.14 -1.86
CA ALA A 29 -38.34 -7.26 -2.31
C ALA A 29 -38.09 -6.73 -3.72
N ALA A 30 -36.82 -6.63 -4.13
CA ALA A 30 -36.40 -6.20 -5.45
C ALA A 30 -36.40 -7.28 -6.52
N ASP A 31 -36.41 -8.55 -6.11
CA ASP A 31 -36.80 -9.61 -7.03
C ASP A 31 -38.29 -9.47 -7.47
N VAL A 32 -39.08 -8.57 -6.86
CA VAL A 32 -40.52 -8.39 -7.09
C VAL A 32 -40.89 -7.15 -7.97
N LEU A 33 -40.01 -6.15 -8.20
CA LEU A 33 -40.39 -4.87 -8.85
C LEU A 33 -39.55 -4.50 -10.10
N HIS A 34 -39.97 -4.96 -11.27
CA HIS A 34 -39.28 -4.71 -12.55
C HIS A 34 -39.24 -3.23 -13.00
N GLN A 35 -38.12 -2.52 -12.78
CA GLN A 35 -37.37 -1.67 -13.76
C GLN A 35 -36.65 -0.43 -13.20
N GLU A 36 -37.05 0.17 -12.07
CA GLU A 36 -36.28 1.27 -11.41
C GLU A 36 -35.15 0.74 -10.49
N GLU A 37 -35.05 -0.58 -10.36
CA GLU A 37 -34.41 -1.26 -9.23
C GLU A 37 -32.94 -1.68 -9.47
N THR A 38 -32.52 -1.76 -10.73
CA THR A 38 -31.18 -2.25 -11.11
C THR A 38 -30.05 -1.38 -10.54
N THR A 39 -30.26 -0.06 -10.49
CA THR A 39 -29.26 0.89 -9.98
C THR A 39 -29.13 0.83 -8.46
N LEU A 40 -30.26 0.70 -7.75
CA LEU A 40 -30.27 0.58 -6.29
C LEU A 40 -29.66 -0.74 -5.83
N LEU A 41 -29.98 -1.84 -6.51
CA LEU A 41 -29.36 -3.15 -6.26
C LEU A 41 -27.84 -3.12 -6.47
N ALA A 42 -27.36 -2.45 -7.52
CA ALA A 42 -25.93 -2.28 -7.76
C ALA A 42 -25.25 -1.45 -6.67
N LEU A 43 -25.88 -0.37 -6.19
CA LEU A 43 -25.35 0.45 -5.08
C LEU A 43 -25.27 -0.33 -3.77
N VAL A 44 -26.31 -1.10 -3.45
CA VAL A 44 -26.33 -1.97 -2.26
C VAL A 44 -25.26 -3.05 -2.36
N GLN A 45 -25.12 -3.70 -3.52
CA GLN A 45 -24.09 -4.72 -3.71
C GLN A 45 -22.68 -4.13 -3.58
N ASN A 46 -22.41 -2.96 -4.15
CA ASN A 46 -21.13 -2.26 -3.99
C ASN A 46 -20.84 -1.94 -2.52
N ALA A 47 -21.85 -1.56 -1.74
CA ALA A 47 -21.69 -1.32 -0.31
C ALA A 47 -21.38 -2.62 0.46
N VAL A 48 -22.06 -3.73 0.13
CA VAL A 48 -21.77 -5.05 0.71
C VAL A 48 -20.34 -5.50 0.38
N ASP A 49 -19.93 -5.38 -0.89
CA ASP A 49 -18.59 -5.75 -1.33
C ASP A 49 -17.53 -4.88 -0.64
N TYR A 50 -17.77 -3.58 -0.48
CA TYR A 50 -16.91 -2.70 0.31
C TYR A 50 -16.81 -3.15 1.77
N LEU A 51 -17.93 -3.49 2.41
CA LEU A 51 -17.96 -3.96 3.80
C LEU A 51 -17.23 -5.31 3.98
N LYS A 52 -17.25 -6.19 2.96
CA LYS A 52 -16.42 -7.40 2.91
C LYS A 52 -14.93 -7.06 2.80
N VAL A 53 -14.58 -6.15 1.88
CA VAL A 53 -13.18 -5.72 1.67
C VAL A 53 -12.56 -5.11 2.92
N ILE A 54 -13.30 -4.32 3.71
CA ILE A 54 -12.77 -3.77 4.97
C ILE A 54 -12.79 -4.78 6.13
N GLY A 55 -13.39 -5.96 5.96
CA GLY A 55 -13.49 -7.03 6.95
C GLY A 55 -14.64 -6.87 7.96
N ALA A 56 -15.61 -6.00 7.69
CA ALA A 56 -16.81 -5.84 8.54
C ALA A 56 -17.82 -6.98 8.33
N LEU A 57 -17.88 -7.51 7.11
CA LEU A 57 -18.68 -8.68 6.74
C LEU A 57 -17.76 -9.84 6.31
N ASP A 58 -18.20 -11.08 6.54
CA ASP A 58 -17.57 -12.26 5.95
C ASP A 58 -18.10 -12.53 4.53
N GLU A 59 -17.56 -13.56 3.88
CA GLU A 59 -17.96 -13.98 2.52
C GLU A 59 -19.46 -14.29 2.41
N HIS A 60 -20.08 -14.72 3.51
CA HIS A 60 -21.49 -15.08 3.64
C HIS A 60 -22.38 -13.90 4.07
N GLU A 61 -21.85 -12.67 4.11
CA GLU A 61 -22.56 -11.46 4.51
C GLU A 61 -23.04 -11.51 5.98
N ASN A 62 -22.30 -12.21 6.84
CA ASN A 62 -22.48 -12.14 8.29
C ASN A 62 -21.54 -11.11 8.90
N LEU A 63 -22.01 -10.47 9.97
CA LEU A 63 -21.23 -9.48 10.70
C LEU A 63 -20.06 -10.15 11.44
N THR A 64 -18.84 -9.72 11.14
CA THR A 64 -17.63 -10.21 11.81
C THR A 64 -17.50 -9.62 13.21
N VAL A 65 -16.51 -10.08 13.99
CA VAL A 65 -16.19 -9.46 15.30
C VAL A 65 -15.81 -7.99 15.12
N LEU A 66 -14.98 -7.68 14.11
CA LEU A 66 -14.65 -6.31 13.73
C LEU A 66 -15.91 -5.53 13.34
N GLY A 67 -16.77 -6.10 12.50
CA GLY A 67 -18.03 -5.49 12.09
C GLY A 67 -18.95 -5.12 13.26
N ARG A 68 -19.01 -5.96 14.30
CA ARG A 68 -19.76 -5.65 15.53
C ARG A 68 -19.21 -4.41 16.23
N HIS A 69 -17.90 -4.32 16.41
CA HIS A 69 -17.25 -3.14 16.98
C HIS A 69 -17.41 -1.89 16.10
N LEU A 70 -17.37 -2.03 14.78
CA LEU A 70 -17.62 -0.91 13.85
C LEU A 70 -19.06 -0.41 13.93
N SER A 71 -20.04 -1.30 14.11
CA SER A 71 -21.46 -0.94 14.11
C SER A 71 -21.89 -0.04 15.27
N VAL A 72 -21.08 0.05 16.33
CA VAL A 72 -21.37 0.91 17.50
C VAL A 72 -20.64 2.25 17.43
N LEU A 73 -19.74 2.46 16.47
CA LEU A 73 -18.99 3.70 16.33
C LEU A 73 -19.72 4.67 15.38
N PRO A 74 -19.92 5.95 15.77
CA PRO A 74 -20.62 6.95 14.97
C PRO A 74 -19.70 7.61 13.92
N VAL A 75 -18.93 6.81 13.19
CA VAL A 75 -17.99 7.25 12.14
C VAL A 75 -17.97 6.25 11.00
N GLU A 76 -17.62 6.67 9.79
CA GLU A 76 -17.51 5.77 8.63
C GLU A 76 -16.67 4.51 8.96
N PRO A 77 -17.01 3.32 8.43
CA PRO A 77 -16.41 2.06 8.85
C PRO A 77 -14.88 2.02 8.66
N LYS A 78 -14.36 2.65 7.61
CA LYS A 78 -12.90 2.83 7.41
C LYS A 78 -12.22 3.59 8.55
N LEU A 79 -12.85 4.67 9.01
CA LEU A 79 -12.34 5.50 10.10
C LEU A 79 -12.48 4.80 11.45
N GLY A 80 -13.60 4.09 11.66
CA GLY A 80 -13.80 3.24 12.82
C GLY A 80 -12.76 2.12 12.92
N LYS A 81 -12.43 1.49 11.79
CA LYS A 81 -11.39 0.45 11.71
C LYS A 81 -10.02 1.04 12.07
N MET A 82 -9.73 2.25 11.57
CA MET A 82 -8.50 2.97 11.93
C MET A 82 -8.41 3.22 13.44
N LEU A 83 -9.49 3.70 14.08
CA LEU A 83 -9.55 3.91 15.53
C LEU A 83 -9.32 2.62 16.32
N ILE A 84 -10.01 1.54 15.95
CA ILE A 84 -9.89 0.23 16.61
C ILE A 84 -8.45 -0.28 16.52
N LEU A 85 -7.85 -0.26 15.32
CA LEU A 85 -6.47 -0.70 15.13
C LEU A 85 -5.48 0.22 15.85
N GLY A 86 -5.71 1.53 15.88
CA GLY A 86 -4.91 2.48 16.66
C GLY A 86 -4.89 2.16 18.14
N THR A 87 -6.03 1.72 18.69
CA THR A 87 -6.11 1.20 20.06
C THR A 87 -5.32 -0.10 20.22
N ILE A 88 -5.53 -1.09 19.34
CA ILE A 88 -4.86 -2.39 19.43
C ILE A 88 -3.33 -2.23 19.36
N PHE A 89 -2.82 -1.39 18.47
CA PHE A 89 -1.38 -1.20 18.26
C PHE A 89 -0.74 -0.11 19.14
N ASN A 90 -1.47 0.44 20.12
CA ASN A 90 -1.01 1.48 21.05
C ASN A 90 -0.44 2.74 20.36
N CYS A 91 -1.10 3.18 19.29
CA CYS A 91 -0.85 4.45 18.59
C CYS A 91 -2.13 5.29 18.48
N LEU A 92 -3.00 5.24 19.50
CA LEU A 92 -4.33 5.82 19.44
C LEU A 92 -4.34 7.34 19.32
N ASP A 93 -3.49 8.06 20.07
CA ASP A 93 -3.47 9.53 20.09
C ASP A 93 -3.27 10.19 18.71
N PRO A 94 -2.23 9.84 17.93
CA PRO A 94 -2.07 10.39 16.59
C PRO A 94 -3.21 9.94 15.66
N ILE A 95 -3.66 8.69 15.76
CA ILE A 95 -4.75 8.17 14.92
C ILE A 95 -6.08 8.88 15.19
N MET A 96 -6.40 9.22 16.44
CA MET A 96 -7.57 10.05 16.75
C MET A 96 -7.49 11.41 16.08
N THR A 97 -6.29 12.01 15.94
CA THR A 97 -6.11 13.25 15.16
C THR A 97 -6.44 13.04 13.70
N VAL A 98 -5.91 11.96 13.10
CA VAL A 98 -6.11 11.65 11.68
C VAL A 98 -7.61 11.47 11.43
N VAL A 99 -8.27 10.61 12.20
CA VAL A 99 -9.70 10.35 12.06
C VAL A 99 -10.55 11.59 12.31
N ALA A 100 -10.23 12.40 13.33
CA ALA A 100 -10.94 13.64 13.59
C ALA A 100 -10.77 14.65 12.45
N GLY A 101 -9.55 14.82 11.93
CA GLY A 101 -9.29 15.73 10.81
C GLY A 101 -9.91 15.28 9.50
N LEU A 102 -10.01 13.97 9.26
CA LEU A 102 -10.75 13.41 8.12
C LEU A 102 -12.27 13.53 8.27
N SER A 103 -12.77 13.65 9.51
CA SER A 103 -14.20 13.83 9.82
C SER A 103 -14.64 15.30 9.78
N VAL A 104 -13.70 16.25 9.66
CA VAL A 104 -13.97 17.69 9.55
C VAL A 104 -13.28 18.26 8.31
N ARG A 105 -13.30 19.59 8.15
CA ARG A 105 -12.57 20.25 7.08
C ARG A 105 -11.05 20.23 7.36
N ASP A 106 -10.24 20.25 6.30
CA ASP A 106 -8.80 20.50 6.39
C ASP A 106 -8.51 21.79 7.20
N PRO A 107 -7.71 21.73 8.30
CA PRO A 107 -7.35 22.93 9.07
C PRO A 107 -6.35 23.83 8.36
N PHE A 108 -5.63 23.35 7.34
CA PHE A 108 -4.69 24.16 6.57
C PHE A 108 -5.44 25.11 5.62
N LEU A 109 -5.17 26.40 5.77
CA LEU A 109 -5.77 27.48 5.00
C LEU A 109 -4.85 27.86 3.84
N ILE A 110 -5.43 28.19 2.69
CA ILE A 110 -4.69 28.67 1.52
C ILE A 110 -5.29 30.01 1.08
N PRO A 111 -4.86 31.15 1.66
CA PRO A 111 -5.26 32.46 1.20
C PRO A 111 -4.73 32.72 -0.21
N PHE A 112 -5.56 33.31 -1.09
CA PHE A 112 -5.21 33.55 -2.49
C PHE A 112 -3.94 34.39 -2.67
N ASP A 113 -3.73 35.39 -1.80
CA ASP A 113 -2.60 36.32 -1.80
C ASP A 113 -1.33 35.74 -1.16
N LYS A 114 -1.43 34.62 -0.43
CA LYS A 114 -0.32 34.02 0.35
C LYS A 114 -0.19 32.52 0.12
N LYS A 115 -0.60 32.06 -1.06
CA LYS A 115 -0.60 30.64 -1.43
C LYS A 115 0.77 29.99 -1.20
N ASP A 116 1.83 30.58 -1.73
CA ASP A 116 3.19 30.02 -1.64
C ASP A 116 3.70 29.93 -0.19
N LEU A 117 3.34 30.91 0.66
CA LEU A 117 3.69 30.92 2.08
C LEU A 117 2.92 29.83 2.84
N ALA A 118 1.63 29.66 2.55
CA ALA A 118 0.80 28.62 3.15
C ALA A 118 1.26 27.21 2.74
N GLU A 119 1.60 27.00 1.47
CA GLU A 119 2.14 25.74 0.97
C GLU A 119 3.50 25.42 1.61
N SER A 120 4.37 26.42 1.74
CA SER A 120 5.66 26.28 2.44
C SER A 120 5.47 25.94 3.93
N ALA A 121 4.53 26.59 4.62
CA ALA A 121 4.20 26.27 6.01
C ALA A 121 3.68 24.83 6.16
N LYS A 122 2.75 24.39 5.30
CA LYS A 122 2.24 23.01 5.30
C LYS A 122 3.35 21.99 5.00
N ALA A 123 4.26 22.31 4.09
CA ALA A 123 5.40 21.45 3.76
C ALA A 123 6.36 21.24 4.94
N GLN A 124 6.51 22.22 5.84
CA GLN A 124 7.31 22.07 7.07
C GLN A 124 6.72 21.00 8.00
N PHE A 125 5.39 20.90 8.10
CA PHE A 125 4.73 19.84 8.86
C PHE A 125 4.87 18.46 8.22
N SER A 126 5.02 18.39 6.89
CA SER A 126 5.27 17.11 6.22
C SER A 126 6.58 16.47 6.66
N ALA A 127 7.58 17.27 7.04
CA ALA A 127 8.94 16.81 7.39
C ALA A 127 9.58 15.86 6.35
N ARG A 128 9.14 15.97 5.08
CA ARG A 128 9.50 15.09 3.94
C ARG A 128 9.01 13.64 4.04
N ASP A 129 8.03 13.40 4.90
CA ASP A 129 7.45 12.06 5.13
C ASP A 129 6.37 11.69 4.10
N CYS A 130 6.10 12.57 3.13
CA CYS A 130 5.14 12.29 2.06
C CYS A 130 3.76 11.87 2.58
N SER A 131 3.26 12.54 3.62
CA SER A 131 2.01 12.19 4.28
C SER A 131 1.24 13.40 4.79
N ASP A 132 0.07 13.66 4.20
CA ASP A 132 -0.88 14.68 4.65
C ASP A 132 -1.40 14.39 6.07
N HIS A 133 -1.66 13.11 6.37
CA HIS A 133 -2.20 12.68 7.67
C HIS A 133 -1.20 12.91 8.83
N LEU A 134 0.07 12.54 8.66
CA LEU A 134 1.14 12.85 9.62
C LEU A 134 1.42 14.36 9.72
N ALA A 135 1.33 15.13 8.62
CA ALA A 135 1.45 16.58 8.67
C ALA A 135 0.35 17.21 9.55
N LEU A 136 -0.88 16.70 9.44
CA LEU A 136 -1.99 17.09 10.32
C LEU A 136 -1.71 16.75 11.80
N VAL A 137 -1.18 15.56 12.09
CA VAL A 137 -0.80 15.17 13.47
C VAL A 137 0.19 16.17 14.06
N ARG A 138 1.22 16.55 13.30
CA ARG A 138 2.25 17.50 13.77
C ARG A 138 1.70 18.91 13.95
N ALA A 139 0.86 19.38 13.03
CA ALA A 139 0.20 20.68 13.15
C ALA A 139 -0.72 20.74 14.39
N TYR A 140 -1.48 19.68 14.65
CA TYR A 140 -2.31 19.58 15.85
C TYR A 140 -1.47 19.56 17.13
N ASN A 141 -0.41 18.75 17.18
CA ASN A 141 0.44 18.64 18.37
C ASN A 141 1.11 19.98 18.68
N GLY A 142 1.68 20.65 17.68
CA GLY A 142 2.27 21.97 17.86
C GLY A 142 1.25 23.03 18.27
N TRP A 143 0.03 22.98 17.73
CA TRP A 143 -1.06 23.85 18.19
C TRP A 143 -1.44 23.55 19.64
N LYS A 144 -1.50 22.27 20.05
CA LYS A 144 -1.85 21.89 21.41
C LYS A 144 -0.81 22.39 22.41
N ASP A 145 0.47 22.32 22.07
CA ASP A 145 1.56 22.85 22.87
C ASP A 145 1.47 24.38 23.00
N ALA A 146 1.20 25.08 21.89
CA ALA A 146 0.98 26.53 21.89
C ALA A 146 -0.27 26.95 22.69
N GLU A 147 -1.36 26.17 22.62
CA GLU A 147 -2.59 26.42 23.40
C GLU A 147 -2.30 26.35 24.91
N ARG A 148 -1.45 25.41 25.37
CA ARG A 148 -1.00 25.34 26.77
C ARG A 148 -0.19 26.57 27.20
N GLN A 149 0.51 27.20 26.26
CA GLN A 149 1.29 28.43 26.46
C GLN A 149 0.49 29.70 26.17
N GLN A 150 -0.84 29.58 25.97
CA GLN A 150 -1.74 30.69 25.62
C GLN A 150 -1.37 31.41 24.31
N SER A 151 -0.59 30.78 23.43
CA SER A 151 -0.15 31.30 22.13
C SER A 151 -0.79 30.58 20.93
N GLY A 152 -1.83 29.76 21.17
CA GLY A 152 -2.50 28.96 20.13
C GLY A 152 -3.03 29.76 18.94
N HIS A 153 -3.54 30.98 19.16
CA HIS A 153 -3.99 31.85 18.07
C HIS A 153 -2.82 32.34 17.21
N GLU A 154 -1.71 32.75 17.83
CA GLU A 154 -0.50 33.18 17.13
C GLU A 154 0.11 32.01 16.34
N TYR A 155 0.13 30.81 16.92
CA TYR A 155 0.55 29.59 16.22
C TYR A 155 -0.30 29.34 14.98
N CYS A 156 -1.61 29.45 15.09
CA CYS A 156 -2.52 29.27 13.95
C CYS A 156 -2.26 30.31 12.85
N TRP A 157 -2.12 31.58 13.23
CA TRP A 157 -1.86 32.66 12.29
C TRP A 157 -0.53 32.48 11.54
N LYS A 158 0.55 32.16 12.26
CA LYS A 158 1.89 31.93 11.68
C LYS A 158 1.93 30.76 10.69
N ASN A 159 1.15 29.72 10.96
CA ASN A 159 1.17 28.46 10.21
C ASN A 159 0.01 28.30 9.23
N PHE A 160 -0.79 29.34 9.00
CA PHE A 160 -1.97 29.30 8.13
C PHE A 160 -2.97 28.19 8.54
N LEU A 161 -3.25 28.07 9.83
CA LEU A 161 -4.18 27.07 10.37
C LEU A 161 -5.48 27.72 10.85
N SER A 162 -6.59 26.99 10.75
CA SER A 162 -7.87 27.36 11.33
C SER A 162 -7.96 26.95 12.80
N ALA A 163 -7.89 27.93 13.71
CA ALA A 163 -8.07 27.68 15.15
C ALA A 163 -9.43 27.04 15.47
N GLN A 164 -10.49 27.41 14.77
CA GLN A 164 -11.82 26.82 14.93
C GLN A 164 -11.82 25.34 14.56
N THR A 165 -11.16 24.98 13.45
CA THR A 165 -11.08 23.60 12.98
C THR A 165 -10.24 22.74 13.92
N LEU A 166 -9.10 23.25 14.42
CA LEU A 166 -8.28 22.54 15.39
C LEU A 166 -9.00 22.30 16.73
N LYS A 167 -9.82 23.26 17.19
CA LYS A 167 -10.71 23.07 18.35
C LYS A 167 -11.79 22.01 18.10
N ALA A 168 -12.35 21.97 16.89
CA ALA A 168 -13.30 20.91 16.51
C ALA A 168 -12.61 19.52 16.53
N ILE A 169 -11.39 19.43 16.00
CA ILE A 169 -10.56 18.21 16.06
C ILE A 169 -10.31 17.80 17.53
N ASP A 170 -9.89 18.71 18.41
CA ASP A 170 -9.68 18.42 19.84
C ASP A 170 -10.96 17.92 20.54
N SER A 171 -12.12 18.48 20.17
CA SER A 171 -13.41 18.03 20.70
C SER A 171 -13.75 16.61 20.22
N LEU A 172 -13.62 16.32 18.92
CA LEU A 172 -13.89 15.00 18.37
C LEU A 172 -12.95 13.93 18.93
N ARG A 173 -11.66 14.25 19.11
CA ARG A 173 -10.69 13.35 19.76
C ARG A 173 -11.18 12.88 21.14
N LYS A 174 -11.72 13.80 21.96
CA LYS A 174 -12.27 13.46 23.28
C LYS A 174 -13.51 12.56 23.17
N GLN A 175 -14.36 12.81 22.17
CA GLN A 175 -15.53 11.97 21.92
C GLN A 175 -15.14 10.56 21.49
N PHE A 176 -14.20 10.42 20.55
CA PHE A 176 -13.68 9.11 20.12
C PHE A 176 -13.03 8.34 21.27
N PHE A 177 -12.25 9.02 22.11
CA PHE A 177 -11.67 8.41 23.29
C PHE A 177 -12.75 7.88 24.26
N SER A 178 -13.81 8.65 24.50
CA SER A 178 -14.94 8.21 25.33
C SER A 178 -15.61 6.98 24.73
N LEU A 179 -15.92 7.00 23.43
CA LEU A 179 -16.58 5.89 22.74
C LEU A 179 -15.75 4.61 22.78
N LEU A 180 -14.44 4.69 22.53
CA LEU A 180 -13.53 3.54 22.58
C LEU A 180 -13.32 3.00 24.00
N LYS A 181 -13.49 3.85 25.02
CA LYS A 181 -13.53 3.41 26.40
C LYS A 181 -14.81 2.63 26.70
N ASP A 182 -15.95 3.09 26.18
CA ASP A 182 -17.24 2.44 26.35
C ASP A 182 -17.30 1.05 25.66
N THR A 183 -16.53 0.83 24.59
CA THR A 183 -16.39 -0.50 23.96
C THR A 183 -15.52 -1.48 24.75
N GLY A 184 -14.84 -1.03 25.82
CA GLY A 184 -13.91 -1.85 26.59
C GLY A 184 -12.58 -2.13 25.89
N LEU A 185 -12.34 -1.59 24.69
CA LEU A 185 -11.05 -1.73 24.00
C LEU A 185 -9.94 -0.90 24.67
N VAL A 186 -10.31 0.12 25.43
CA VAL A 186 -9.40 1.01 26.18
C VAL A 186 -9.59 0.80 27.68
N ASP A 187 -8.83 -0.13 28.27
CA ASP A 187 -8.89 -0.46 29.71
C ASP A 187 -7.89 0.33 30.57
N LYS A 188 -6.85 0.92 29.98
CA LYS A 188 -5.71 1.53 30.70
C LYS A 188 -5.75 3.07 30.63
N PRO A 189 -5.14 3.80 31.60
CA PRO A 189 -4.97 5.25 31.49
C PRO A 189 -4.31 5.64 30.16
N SER A 190 -4.66 6.82 29.65
CA SER A 190 -4.32 7.32 28.30
C SER A 190 -2.83 7.22 27.92
N GLU A 191 -1.93 7.13 28.90
CA GLU A 191 -0.49 7.03 28.71
C GLU A 191 -0.05 5.68 28.10
N ASN A 192 -0.74 4.57 28.40
CA ASN A 192 -0.36 3.24 27.90
C ASN A 192 -0.82 2.96 26.45
N CYS A 193 -1.88 3.63 25.99
CA CYS A 193 -2.41 3.50 24.63
C CYS A 193 -1.54 4.24 23.58
N ASN A 194 -0.43 4.83 24.02
CA ASN A 194 0.43 5.70 23.23
C ASN A 194 1.91 5.33 23.30
N SER A 195 2.25 4.17 23.89
CA SER A 195 3.64 3.70 23.97
C SER A 195 4.33 3.58 22.61
N ARG A 196 3.56 3.53 21.50
CA ARG A 196 4.05 3.44 20.13
C ARG A 196 3.58 4.60 19.23
N SER A 197 3.10 5.70 19.80
CA SER A 197 2.62 6.88 19.05
C SER A 197 3.71 7.59 18.23
N ILE A 198 4.98 7.32 18.53
CA ILE A 198 6.16 7.90 17.86
C ILE A 198 6.55 7.11 16.60
N ASP A 199 6.07 5.87 16.46
CA ASP A 199 6.43 5.02 15.32
C ASP A 199 5.61 5.39 14.06
N GLU A 200 6.22 6.18 13.19
CA GLU A 200 5.59 6.64 11.95
C GLU A 200 5.26 5.51 10.97
N HIS A 201 6.06 4.44 10.97
CA HIS A 201 5.84 3.27 10.12
C HIS A 201 4.58 2.52 10.55
N LEU A 202 4.41 2.33 11.87
CA LEU A 202 3.19 1.74 12.43
C LEU A 202 1.97 2.65 12.22
N MET A 203 2.12 3.98 12.34
CA MET A 203 1.04 4.92 12.03
C MET A 203 0.60 4.80 10.58
N ARG A 204 1.52 4.75 9.61
CA ARG A 204 1.21 4.52 8.20
C ARG A 204 0.51 3.20 7.97
N ALA A 205 0.92 2.16 8.68
CA ALA A 205 0.29 0.85 8.61
C ALA A 205 -1.18 0.88 9.07
N VAL A 206 -1.46 1.54 10.19
CA VAL A 206 -2.84 1.72 10.68
C VAL A 206 -3.67 2.62 9.75
N ILE A 207 -3.07 3.71 9.23
CA ILE A 207 -3.72 4.57 8.24
C ILE A 207 -4.04 3.77 6.96
N CYS A 208 -3.13 2.93 6.50
CA CYS A 208 -3.34 2.04 5.36
C CYS A 208 -4.50 1.07 5.61
N ALA A 209 -4.53 0.40 6.77
CA ALA A 209 -5.61 -0.53 7.11
C ALA A 209 -6.99 0.13 7.20
N GLY A 210 -7.03 1.39 7.64
CA GLY A 210 -8.25 2.19 7.66
C GLY A 210 -8.68 2.62 6.26
N LEU A 211 -7.77 3.22 5.47
CA LEU A 211 -8.11 3.83 4.19
C LEU A 211 -8.20 2.84 3.01
N PHE A 212 -7.69 1.61 3.16
CA PHE A 212 -7.86 0.57 2.15
C PHE A 212 -9.35 0.30 1.86
N PRO A 213 -9.79 0.18 0.60
CA PRO A 213 -9.00 0.04 -0.64
C PRO A 213 -8.68 1.36 -1.38
N GLY A 214 -8.78 2.51 -0.71
CA GLY A 214 -8.37 3.83 -1.24
C GLY A 214 -6.86 3.88 -1.48
N LEU A 215 -6.42 3.33 -2.61
CA LEU A 215 -5.02 3.09 -2.96
C LEU A 215 -4.70 3.64 -4.35
N CYS A 216 -3.52 4.25 -4.47
CA CYS A 216 -2.98 4.79 -5.69
C CYS A 216 -1.54 4.30 -5.90
N SER A 217 -1.24 3.78 -7.09
CA SER A 217 0.13 3.42 -7.49
C SER A 217 0.94 4.66 -7.85
N VAL A 218 2.21 4.68 -7.46
CA VAL A 218 3.17 5.74 -7.77
C VAL A 218 4.19 5.22 -8.77
N VAL A 219 4.30 5.91 -9.91
CA VAL A 219 5.35 5.65 -10.91
C VAL A 219 6.18 6.90 -11.09
N ASN A 220 7.39 6.89 -10.54
CA ASN A 220 8.36 7.96 -10.72
C ASN A 220 9.02 7.83 -12.11
N LYS A 221 8.88 8.85 -12.95
CA LYS A 221 9.61 9.02 -14.22
C LYS A 221 10.74 10.02 -14.03
N GLU A 222 11.64 10.16 -15.01
CA GLU A 222 12.78 11.08 -14.94
C GLU A 222 12.42 12.53 -14.58
N LYS A 223 11.26 13.02 -15.06
CA LYS A 223 10.84 14.42 -14.91
C LYS A 223 9.44 14.61 -14.32
N SER A 224 8.74 13.53 -13.98
CA SER A 224 7.36 13.60 -13.51
C SER A 224 6.95 12.36 -12.74
N ILE A 225 5.85 12.48 -12.00
CA ILE A 225 5.21 11.36 -11.29
C ILE A 225 3.92 11.03 -12.01
N THR A 226 3.66 9.75 -12.24
CA THR A 226 2.37 9.26 -12.73
C THR A 226 1.67 8.51 -11.61
N LEU A 227 0.44 8.92 -11.32
CA LEU A 227 -0.40 8.35 -10.27
C LEU A 227 -1.59 7.63 -10.90
N LYS A 228 -1.93 6.44 -10.40
CA LYS A 228 -3.07 5.67 -10.91
C LYS A 228 -3.86 4.96 -9.83
N THR A 229 -5.19 4.98 -9.94
CA THR A 229 -6.12 4.20 -9.12
C THR A 229 -6.71 3.04 -9.94
N MET A 230 -7.26 2.05 -9.23
CA MET A 230 -7.94 0.90 -9.86
C MET A 230 -9.15 1.32 -10.70
N GLU A 231 -9.93 2.26 -10.17
CA GLU A 231 -11.22 2.63 -10.74
C GLU A 231 -11.11 3.69 -11.85
N ASP A 232 -10.18 4.64 -11.71
CA ASP A 232 -10.14 5.83 -12.58
C ASP A 232 -8.96 5.86 -13.55
N GLY A 233 -8.03 4.90 -13.44
CA GLY A 233 -6.76 4.98 -14.16
C GLY A 233 -5.95 6.16 -13.66
N GLN A 234 -5.54 7.08 -14.55
CA GLN A 234 -4.67 8.20 -14.16
C GLN A 234 -5.40 9.23 -13.30
N VAL A 235 -4.79 9.57 -12.16
CA VAL A 235 -5.28 10.57 -11.21
C VAL A 235 -4.22 11.63 -10.93
N LEU A 236 -4.62 12.73 -10.28
CA LEU A 236 -3.74 13.80 -9.83
C LEU A 236 -3.90 14.01 -8.31
N LEU A 237 -2.92 14.64 -7.68
CA LEU A 237 -3.06 15.13 -6.31
C LEU A 237 -3.63 16.54 -6.33
N TYR A 238 -4.51 16.84 -5.38
CA TYR A 238 -4.97 18.21 -5.18
C TYR A 238 -3.80 19.09 -4.72
N SER A 239 -3.79 20.37 -5.12
CA SER A 239 -2.64 21.26 -4.89
C SER A 239 -2.32 21.49 -3.40
N ASN A 240 -3.29 21.27 -2.51
CA ASN A 240 -3.11 21.40 -1.07
C ASN A 240 -2.40 20.18 -0.45
N SER A 241 -2.22 19.08 -1.17
CA SER A 241 -1.52 17.90 -0.66
C SER A 241 -0.03 18.19 -0.57
N VAL A 242 0.61 17.74 0.52
CA VAL A 242 2.08 17.83 0.68
C VAL A 242 2.86 17.05 -0.38
N ASN A 243 2.19 16.13 -1.08
CA ASN A 243 2.76 15.31 -2.14
C ASN A 243 2.56 15.90 -3.55
N ALA A 244 1.78 16.98 -3.71
CA ALA A 244 1.46 17.50 -5.04
C ALA A 244 2.66 18.17 -5.75
N GLY A 245 3.55 18.80 -4.97
CA GLY A 245 4.71 19.55 -5.47
C GLY A 245 6.05 18.83 -5.38
N VAL A 246 6.08 17.55 -4.97
CA VAL A 246 7.35 16.84 -4.78
C VAL A 246 7.84 16.22 -6.10
N PRO A 247 9.15 16.29 -6.40
CA PRO A 247 9.70 15.78 -7.66
C PRO A 247 9.74 14.25 -7.72
N LYS A 248 9.80 13.59 -6.55
CA LYS A 248 9.83 12.14 -6.40
C LYS A 248 9.10 11.77 -5.12
N ILE A 249 8.23 10.75 -5.18
CA ILE A 249 7.63 10.14 -4.00
C ILE A 249 8.39 8.84 -3.73
N PRO A 250 9.06 8.68 -2.57
CA PRO A 250 9.89 7.52 -2.25
C PRO A 250 9.06 6.30 -1.78
N TYR A 251 7.78 6.25 -2.12
CA TYR A 251 6.86 5.17 -1.79
C TYR A 251 6.19 4.66 -3.06
N PRO A 252 6.00 3.33 -3.22
CA PRO A 252 5.32 2.75 -4.37
C PRO A 252 3.82 3.03 -4.37
N TRP A 253 3.25 3.34 -3.19
CA TRP A 253 1.83 3.53 -3.01
C TRP A 253 1.51 4.80 -2.24
N LEU A 254 0.37 5.40 -2.56
CA LEU A 254 -0.31 6.38 -1.74
C LEU A 254 -1.66 5.80 -1.32
N VAL A 255 -1.98 5.85 -0.03
CA VAL A 255 -3.36 5.67 0.45
C VAL A 255 -4.04 7.02 0.60
N PHE A 256 -5.35 7.09 0.32
CA PHE A 256 -6.14 8.31 0.34
C PHE A 256 -7.55 8.08 0.89
N ASN A 257 -8.15 9.10 1.48
CA ASN A 257 -9.50 9.04 2.04
C ASN A 257 -10.59 9.35 1.01
N GLU A 258 -10.45 10.46 0.28
CA GLU A 258 -11.43 10.93 -0.70
C GLU A 258 -10.79 11.35 -2.02
N LYS A 259 -11.56 11.16 -3.10
CA LYS A 259 -11.25 11.66 -4.44
C LYS A 259 -12.42 12.50 -4.96
N VAL A 260 -12.12 13.50 -5.78
CA VAL A 260 -13.11 14.35 -6.43
C VAL A 260 -12.86 14.39 -7.93
N LYS A 261 -13.93 14.22 -8.71
CA LYS A 261 -13.89 14.37 -10.16
C LYS A 261 -14.44 15.73 -10.56
N VAL A 262 -13.60 16.53 -11.21
CA VAL A 262 -14.00 17.80 -11.84
C VAL A 262 -13.76 17.66 -13.34
N ASN A 263 -12.60 18.10 -13.81
CA ASN A 263 -12.11 17.84 -15.19
C ASN A 263 -11.22 16.61 -15.25
N SER A 264 -10.54 16.33 -14.14
CA SER A 264 -9.75 15.14 -13.87
C SER A 264 -10.11 14.63 -12.48
N VAL A 265 -9.68 13.42 -12.14
CA VAL A 265 -9.84 12.87 -10.78
C VAL A 265 -8.66 13.34 -9.93
N PHE A 266 -8.99 13.97 -8.79
CA PHE A 266 -8.02 14.49 -7.82
C PHE A 266 -8.18 13.78 -6.48
N LEU A 267 -7.09 13.29 -5.91
CA LEU A 267 -7.04 12.80 -4.53
C LEU A 267 -6.84 14.00 -3.60
N ARG A 268 -7.67 14.14 -2.56
CA ARG A 268 -7.63 15.30 -1.65
C ARG A 268 -6.48 15.24 -0.66
N ASP A 269 -6.16 14.04 -0.21
CA ASP A 269 -5.18 13.74 0.81
C ASP A 269 -4.43 12.46 0.41
N SER A 270 -3.22 12.29 0.94
CA SER A 270 -2.43 11.10 0.65
C SER A 270 -1.39 10.80 1.73
N THR A 271 -1.09 9.51 1.92
CA THR A 271 0.05 9.02 2.70
C THR A 271 0.81 7.96 1.93
N GLY A 272 2.13 8.16 1.80
CA GLY A 272 3.03 7.16 1.24
C GLY A 272 3.10 5.89 2.09
N VAL A 273 2.95 4.73 1.47
CA VAL A 273 3.06 3.42 2.13
C VAL A 273 3.91 2.46 1.28
N SER A 274 4.59 1.55 1.98
CA SER A 274 5.50 0.57 1.36
C SER A 274 4.76 -0.70 0.93
N ASP A 275 5.45 -1.61 0.26
CA ASP A 275 4.89 -2.92 -0.09
C ASP A 275 4.62 -3.77 1.16
N SER A 276 5.54 -3.76 2.13
CA SER A 276 5.36 -4.41 3.44
C SER A 276 4.11 -3.92 4.17
N VAL A 277 3.88 -2.60 4.20
CA VAL A 277 2.66 -2.03 4.78
C VAL A 277 1.44 -2.60 4.08
N LEU A 278 1.41 -2.52 2.75
CA LEU A 278 0.26 -2.92 1.97
C LEU A 278 -0.03 -4.42 2.08
N LEU A 279 1.01 -5.27 2.06
CA LEU A 279 0.87 -6.72 2.22
C LEU A 279 0.33 -7.08 3.61
N LEU A 280 0.84 -6.46 4.68
CA LEU A 280 0.43 -6.82 6.04
C LEU A 280 -0.91 -6.20 6.44
N PHE A 281 -1.17 -4.95 6.07
CA PHE A 281 -2.30 -4.15 6.55
C PHE A 281 -3.37 -3.84 5.49
N GLY A 282 -3.11 -4.16 4.22
CA GLY A 282 -4.09 -4.04 3.14
C GLY A 282 -5.10 -5.19 3.12
N GLY A 283 -5.60 -5.49 1.93
CA GLY A 283 -6.63 -6.51 1.71
C GLY A 283 -6.11 -7.95 1.84
N ASN A 284 -7.00 -8.90 1.51
CA ASN A 284 -6.68 -10.32 1.51
C ASN A 284 -5.63 -10.65 0.45
N ILE A 285 -4.68 -11.52 0.82
CA ILE A 285 -3.64 -11.99 -0.08
C ILE A 285 -3.97 -13.41 -0.55
N GLU A 286 -3.89 -13.62 -1.86
CA GLU A 286 -3.99 -14.94 -2.48
C GLU A 286 -2.65 -15.34 -3.10
N ARG A 287 -2.37 -16.64 -3.14
CA ARG A 287 -1.24 -17.14 -3.93
C ARG A 287 -1.58 -17.00 -5.41
N GLY A 288 -0.64 -16.43 -6.16
CA GLY A 288 -0.72 -16.37 -7.61
C GLY A 288 -0.39 -17.71 -8.26
N GLY A 289 -0.24 -17.70 -9.58
CA GLY A 289 0.08 -18.91 -10.35
C GLY A 289 1.56 -19.33 -10.31
N LEU A 290 2.42 -18.57 -9.62
CA LEU A 290 3.86 -18.81 -9.55
C LEU A 290 4.31 -18.85 -8.08
N ASP A 291 5.40 -19.54 -7.79
CA ASP A 291 6.00 -19.51 -6.46
C ASP A 291 6.50 -18.09 -6.13
N GLY A 292 6.15 -17.60 -4.94
CA GLY A 292 6.49 -16.24 -4.52
C GLY A 292 5.70 -15.13 -5.23
N HIS A 293 4.67 -15.50 -6.01
CA HIS A 293 3.70 -14.55 -6.55
C HIS A 293 2.51 -14.44 -5.59
N LEU A 294 2.26 -13.22 -5.10
CA LEU A 294 1.12 -12.90 -4.24
C LEU A 294 0.18 -11.95 -4.97
N LYS A 295 -1.12 -12.11 -4.75
CA LYS A 295 -2.17 -11.31 -5.37
C LYS A 295 -3.04 -10.64 -4.33
N MET A 296 -3.56 -9.47 -4.65
CA MET A 296 -4.57 -8.78 -3.85
C MET A 296 -5.59 -8.12 -4.79
N LEU A 297 -6.82 -7.93 -4.31
CA LEU A 297 -7.94 -7.36 -5.09
C LEU A 297 -8.19 -8.14 -6.41
N GLY A 298 -8.29 -9.47 -6.33
CA GLY A 298 -8.55 -10.32 -7.50
C GLY A 298 -7.42 -10.33 -8.54
N GLY A 299 -6.19 -9.98 -8.12
CA GLY A 299 -5.03 -9.87 -9.03
C GLY A 299 -4.90 -8.52 -9.72
N TYR A 300 -5.59 -7.48 -9.23
CA TYR A 300 -5.27 -6.11 -9.62
C TYR A 300 -3.87 -5.70 -9.11
N LEU A 301 -3.50 -6.20 -7.93
CA LEU A 301 -2.16 -6.08 -7.37
C LEU A 301 -1.50 -7.47 -7.38
N ASP A 302 -0.30 -7.55 -7.92
CA ASP A 302 0.51 -8.76 -8.19
C ASP A 302 1.94 -8.54 -7.69
N PHE A 303 2.30 -9.05 -6.52
CA PHE A 303 3.62 -8.88 -5.92
C PHE A 303 4.51 -10.08 -6.26
N PHE A 304 5.71 -9.82 -6.81
CA PHE A 304 6.67 -10.86 -7.18
C PHE A 304 7.90 -10.82 -6.26
N MET A 305 8.12 -11.89 -5.52
CA MET A 305 9.20 -11.99 -4.55
C MET A 305 9.76 -13.41 -4.48
N LYS A 306 10.80 -13.61 -3.66
CA LYS A 306 11.32 -14.96 -3.39
C LYS A 306 10.22 -15.79 -2.72
N PRO A 307 10.06 -17.08 -3.05
CA PRO A 307 9.00 -17.93 -2.48
C PRO A 307 8.99 -17.93 -0.95
N THR A 308 10.16 -18.05 -0.32
CA THR A 308 10.31 -18.01 1.14
C THR A 308 9.87 -16.68 1.76
N LEU A 309 10.05 -15.57 1.05
CA LEU A 309 9.61 -14.25 1.49
C LEU A 309 8.08 -14.13 1.35
N GLY A 310 7.50 -14.65 0.27
CA GLY A 310 6.06 -14.69 0.07
C GLY A 310 5.35 -15.55 1.13
N ASP A 311 5.90 -16.73 1.43
CA ASP A 311 5.39 -17.60 2.49
C ASP A 311 5.47 -16.92 3.87
N MET A 312 6.54 -16.18 4.14
CA MET A 312 6.70 -15.41 5.38
C MET A 312 5.67 -14.29 5.51
N TYR A 313 5.40 -13.50 4.45
CA TYR A 313 4.33 -12.49 4.49
C TYR A 313 2.95 -13.11 4.71
N LEU A 314 2.66 -14.26 4.08
CA LEU A 314 1.40 -14.97 4.30
C LEU A 314 1.26 -15.46 5.74
N SER A 315 2.32 -16.01 6.34
CA SER A 315 2.29 -16.44 7.74
C SER A 315 2.09 -15.26 8.69
N LEU A 316 2.87 -14.19 8.51
CA LEU A 316 2.80 -13.02 9.38
C LEU A 316 1.46 -12.29 9.26
N LYS A 317 0.90 -12.19 8.05
CA LYS A 317 -0.45 -11.61 7.86
C LYS A 317 -1.50 -12.43 8.60
N ARG A 318 -1.48 -13.76 8.47
CA ARG A 318 -2.42 -14.64 9.18
C ARG A 318 -2.29 -14.48 10.70
N GLU A 319 -1.06 -14.55 11.22
CA GLU A 319 -0.80 -14.41 12.66
C GLU A 319 -1.21 -13.02 13.19
N LEU A 320 -1.02 -11.96 12.38
CA LEU A 320 -1.47 -10.61 12.71
C LEU A 320 -2.99 -10.50 12.76
N GLU A 321 -3.68 -11.08 11.78
CA GLU A 321 -5.14 -11.10 11.72
C GLU A 321 -5.74 -11.90 12.87
N GLU A 322 -5.16 -13.06 13.19
CA GLU A 322 -5.53 -13.86 14.37
C GLU A 322 -5.32 -13.09 15.67
N LEU A 323 -4.19 -12.38 15.83
CA LEU A 323 -3.94 -11.54 16.99
C LEU A 323 -4.98 -10.42 17.14
N ILE A 324 -5.30 -9.72 16.04
CA ILE A 324 -6.34 -8.67 16.02
C ILE A 324 -7.69 -9.28 16.40
N GLN A 325 -8.06 -10.41 15.80
CA GLN A 325 -9.33 -11.09 16.08
C GLN A 325 -9.43 -11.52 17.55
N ASN A 326 -8.37 -12.13 18.10
CA ASN A 326 -8.32 -12.54 19.50
C ASN A 326 -8.43 -11.34 20.44
N LYS A 327 -7.77 -10.23 20.13
CA LYS A 327 -7.87 -8.98 20.89
C LYS A 327 -9.27 -8.35 20.83
N LEU A 328 -9.98 -8.49 19.71
CA LEU A 328 -11.35 -8.01 19.57
C LEU A 328 -12.38 -8.89 20.31
N LEU A 329 -12.10 -10.20 20.43
CA LEU A 329 -12.90 -11.16 21.19
C LEU A 329 -12.65 -11.02 22.70
N ASP A 330 -11.40 -10.81 23.10
CA ASP A 330 -10.99 -10.54 24.47
C ASP A 330 -10.24 -9.19 24.55
N PRO A 331 -10.96 -8.09 24.83
CA PRO A 331 -10.35 -6.77 24.99
C PRO A 331 -9.27 -6.70 26.07
N LYS A 332 -9.23 -7.63 27.03
CA LYS A 332 -8.22 -7.68 28.09
C LYS A 332 -6.93 -8.39 27.68
N LEU A 333 -6.92 -9.06 26.52
CA LEU A 333 -5.74 -9.75 26.00
C LEU A 333 -4.54 -8.79 25.93
N ASP A 334 -3.45 -9.12 26.64
CA ASP A 334 -2.23 -8.33 26.56
C ASP A 334 -1.43 -8.71 25.30
N ILE A 335 -1.44 -7.83 24.31
CA ILE A 335 -0.71 -8.05 23.06
C ILE A 335 0.81 -8.10 23.24
N GLN A 336 1.35 -7.71 24.41
CA GLN A 336 2.78 -7.80 24.71
C GLN A 336 3.27 -9.26 24.77
N PHE A 337 2.39 -10.24 25.02
CA PHE A 337 2.76 -11.66 24.90
C PHE A 337 3.10 -12.07 23.46
N HIS A 338 2.69 -11.28 22.47
CA HIS A 338 3.01 -11.46 21.06
C HIS A 338 4.11 -10.49 20.58
N ASN A 339 5.02 -10.07 21.48
CA ASN A 339 6.04 -9.08 21.15
C ASN A 339 6.94 -9.48 19.98
N GLU A 340 7.27 -10.78 19.81
CA GLU A 340 8.08 -11.24 18.68
C GLU A 340 7.40 -10.96 17.33
N LEU A 341 6.11 -11.29 17.20
CA LEU A 341 5.30 -10.98 16.01
C LEU A 341 5.26 -9.47 15.75
N LEU A 342 4.99 -8.68 16.79
CA LEU A 342 4.92 -7.22 16.68
C LEU A 342 6.27 -6.60 16.28
N MET A 343 7.39 -7.14 16.79
CA MET A 343 8.73 -6.71 16.41
C MET A 343 9.07 -7.10 14.97
N ALA A 344 8.69 -8.31 14.55
CA ALA A 344 8.89 -8.77 13.17
C ALA A 344 8.13 -7.87 12.17
N ILE A 345 6.85 -7.58 12.45
CA ILE A 345 6.05 -6.66 11.65
C ILE A 345 6.67 -5.28 11.60
N ARG A 346 7.08 -4.74 12.76
CA ARG A 346 7.70 -3.42 12.85
C ARG A 346 8.97 -3.34 12.00
N LEU A 347 9.84 -4.35 12.11
CA LEU A 347 11.09 -4.43 11.36
C LEU A 347 10.83 -4.49 9.85
N LEU A 348 9.85 -5.31 9.42
CA LEU A 348 9.51 -5.42 8.00
C LEU A 348 8.96 -4.12 7.42
N VAL A 349 8.20 -3.36 8.21
CA VAL A 349 7.62 -2.10 7.76
C VAL A 349 8.61 -0.93 7.85
N SER A 350 9.54 -0.93 8.82
CA SER A 350 10.56 0.11 8.95
C SER A 350 11.71 -0.05 7.98
N GLU A 351 12.14 -1.28 7.71
CA GLU A 351 13.30 -1.58 6.86
C GLU A 351 12.95 -1.81 5.39
N ASP A 352 11.68 -1.69 5.01
CA ASP A 352 11.24 -1.82 3.61
C ASP A 352 11.81 -0.67 2.76
N GLN A 353 12.77 -1.03 1.92
CA GLN A 353 13.45 -0.10 1.01
C GLN A 353 12.56 0.38 -0.14
N CYS A 354 11.31 -0.08 -0.22
CA CYS A 354 10.35 0.34 -1.25
C CYS A 354 10.87 0.08 -2.68
N GLU A 355 11.71 -0.96 -2.84
CA GLU A 355 12.36 -1.31 -4.12
C GLU A 355 11.40 -1.94 -5.13
N GLY A 356 10.16 -2.23 -4.72
CA GLY A 356 8.98 -2.47 -5.56
C GLY A 356 9.23 -3.19 -6.88
N ARG A 357 9.28 -4.54 -6.86
CA ARG A 357 9.17 -5.37 -8.07
C ARG A 357 7.68 -5.64 -8.34
N PHE A 358 6.97 -4.64 -8.86
CA PHE A 358 5.55 -4.73 -9.22
C PHE A 358 5.31 -4.58 -10.73
N VAL A 359 4.38 -5.37 -11.28
CA VAL A 359 3.93 -5.29 -12.69
C VAL A 359 2.44 -4.90 -12.73
N PHE A 360 2.13 -3.70 -13.24
CA PHE A 360 0.76 -3.23 -13.41
C PHE A 360 0.08 -3.83 -14.67
N GLY A 361 -1.18 -4.26 -14.53
CA GLY A 361 -2.15 -4.28 -15.64
C GLY A 361 -2.36 -5.60 -16.37
N ARG A 362 -2.86 -6.64 -15.69
CA ARG A 362 -3.44 -7.82 -16.35
C ARG A 362 -4.96 -7.65 -16.46
N GLN A 363 -5.49 -7.63 -17.69
CA GLN A 363 -6.92 -7.86 -17.90
C GLN A 363 -7.24 -9.29 -17.45
N LEU A 364 -8.29 -9.45 -16.63
CA LEU A 364 -8.89 -10.74 -16.33
C LEU A 364 -9.35 -11.38 -17.65
N PRO A 365 -8.94 -12.62 -17.99
CA PRO A 365 -9.56 -13.32 -19.08
C PRO A 365 -11.04 -13.53 -18.73
N ALA A 366 -11.94 -12.87 -19.46
CA ALA A 366 -13.34 -13.25 -19.45
C ALA A 366 -13.46 -14.73 -19.81
N SER A 367 -14.25 -15.47 -19.03
CA SER A 367 -14.54 -16.88 -19.27
C SER A 367 -15.21 -17.05 -20.64
N SER A 368 -14.45 -17.40 -21.67
CA SER A 368 -14.99 -17.74 -22.98
C SER A 368 -14.84 -19.23 -23.21
N LYS A 369 -16.00 -19.90 -23.20
CA LYS A 369 -16.20 -21.26 -23.70
C LYS A 369 -15.68 -21.33 -25.14
N LYS A 370 -14.51 -21.94 -25.35
CA LYS A 370 -14.07 -22.53 -26.63
C LYS A 370 -12.76 -23.29 -26.42
N ALA A 371 -12.86 -24.42 -25.72
CA ALA A 371 -11.84 -25.47 -25.79
C ALA A 371 -12.40 -26.58 -26.68
N GLU A 372 -12.24 -26.43 -28.00
CA GLU A 372 -12.25 -27.57 -28.92
C GLU A 372 -11.58 -27.18 -30.24
N LYS A 373 -10.70 -28.08 -30.70
CA LYS A 373 -9.90 -28.09 -31.94
C LYS A 373 -8.64 -27.22 -31.97
N ALA A 374 -7.50 -27.87 -31.68
CA ALA A 374 -6.57 -28.26 -32.74
C ALA A 374 -5.40 -29.08 -32.14
N LYS A 375 -5.42 -30.39 -32.41
CA LYS A 375 -4.20 -31.22 -32.48
C LYS A 375 -3.67 -31.14 -33.91
N ASN A 376 -2.35 -31.13 -34.03
CA ASN A 376 -1.52 -31.32 -35.23
C ASN A 376 -1.41 -30.11 -36.18
N VAL A 377 -0.25 -29.46 -36.21
CA VAL A 377 0.64 -29.36 -37.38
C VAL A 377 2.05 -28.99 -36.86
N ALA A 378 3.04 -29.80 -37.23
CA ALA A 378 4.44 -29.43 -37.18
C ALA A 378 4.73 -28.43 -38.30
N GLY A 379 5.33 -27.28 -37.99
CA GLY A 379 5.71 -26.29 -39.00
C GLY A 379 6.13 -24.96 -38.37
N ASP A 380 7.39 -24.60 -38.63
CA ASP A 380 7.97 -23.25 -38.67
C ASP A 380 7.05 -22.07 -38.27
N GLY A 381 7.42 -21.35 -37.20
CA GLY A 381 6.63 -20.24 -36.67
C GLY A 381 7.44 -19.34 -35.72
N GLY A 382 8.17 -18.40 -36.29
CA GLY A 382 8.98 -17.43 -35.56
C GLY A 382 8.17 -16.48 -34.67
N GLY A 383 8.14 -16.75 -33.36
CA GLY A 383 7.81 -15.75 -32.33
C GLY A 383 9.07 -14.98 -31.92
N ASN A 384 9.05 -13.64 -31.94
CA ASN A 384 10.21 -12.82 -31.61
C ASN A 384 10.33 -12.63 -30.08
N SER A 385 10.83 -13.66 -29.37
CA SER A 385 10.96 -13.70 -27.90
C SER A 385 11.65 -12.47 -27.28
N LYS A 386 12.53 -11.79 -28.03
CA LYS A 386 13.14 -10.52 -27.58
C LYS A 386 12.10 -9.38 -27.45
N ASN A 387 11.20 -9.25 -28.42
CA ASN A 387 10.17 -8.20 -28.40
C ASN A 387 9.12 -8.50 -27.33
N GLU A 388 8.78 -9.77 -27.14
CA GLU A 388 7.85 -10.18 -26.09
C GLU A 388 8.40 -9.88 -24.70
N LEU A 389 9.66 -10.25 -24.44
CA LEU A 389 10.34 -9.93 -23.18
C LEU A 389 10.46 -8.41 -22.96
N GLN A 390 10.87 -7.67 -23.99
CA GLN A 390 10.96 -6.21 -23.92
C GLN A 390 9.61 -5.55 -23.64
N THR A 391 8.53 -6.03 -24.26
CA THR A 391 7.18 -5.52 -24.05
C THR A 391 6.71 -5.83 -22.63
N LEU A 392 7.00 -7.02 -22.12
CA LEU A 392 6.65 -7.44 -20.76
C LEU A 392 7.38 -6.59 -19.72
N LEU A 393 8.68 -6.35 -19.90
CA LEU A 393 9.48 -5.51 -19.02
C LEU A 393 9.07 -4.02 -19.08
N ALA A 394 8.78 -3.50 -20.28
CA ALA A 394 8.29 -2.13 -20.42
C ALA A 394 6.92 -1.94 -19.76
N ARG A 395 6.03 -2.94 -19.84
CA ARG A 395 4.73 -2.94 -19.13
C ARG A 395 4.91 -3.04 -17.61
N ALA A 396 5.93 -3.75 -17.15
CA ALA A 396 6.36 -3.81 -15.77
C ALA A 396 7.09 -2.54 -15.27
N GLY A 397 7.22 -1.50 -16.10
CA GLY A 397 7.92 -0.27 -15.73
C GLY A 397 9.44 -0.45 -15.55
N HIS A 398 10.00 -1.55 -16.06
CA HIS A 398 11.44 -1.84 -15.99
C HIS A 398 12.18 -1.35 -17.24
N GLU A 399 13.50 -1.14 -17.08
CA GLU A 399 14.40 -0.84 -18.18
C GLU A 399 14.45 -1.98 -19.21
N ALA A 400 14.80 -1.65 -20.45
CA ALA A 400 14.89 -2.62 -21.53
C ALA A 400 15.97 -3.68 -21.23
N PRO A 401 15.73 -4.96 -21.60
CA PRO A 401 16.67 -6.04 -21.33
C PRO A 401 17.96 -5.85 -22.15
N THR A 402 19.11 -6.08 -21.53
CA THR A 402 20.43 -6.00 -22.18
C THR A 402 21.00 -7.38 -22.47
N TYR A 403 21.78 -7.53 -23.54
CA TYR A 403 22.29 -8.83 -23.98
C TYR A 403 23.82 -8.81 -24.08
N LYS A 404 24.49 -9.83 -23.53
CA LYS A 404 25.92 -10.08 -23.76
C LYS A 404 26.09 -11.42 -24.44
N THR A 405 26.63 -11.41 -25.66
CA THR A 405 26.84 -12.62 -26.45
C THR A 405 28.33 -12.92 -26.59
N LYS A 406 28.73 -14.16 -26.28
CA LYS A 406 30.10 -14.66 -26.46
C LYS A 406 30.12 -15.73 -27.56
N GLN A 407 31.15 -15.69 -28.41
CA GLN A 407 31.42 -16.76 -29.38
C GLN A 407 32.24 -17.86 -28.70
N LEU A 408 31.81 -19.10 -28.87
CA LEU A 408 32.43 -20.31 -28.34
C LEU A 408 33.42 -20.90 -29.35
N LYS A 409 34.29 -21.80 -28.87
CA LYS A 409 35.36 -22.43 -29.67
C LYS A 409 34.85 -23.28 -30.85
N ASN A 410 33.58 -23.67 -30.84
CA ASN A 410 32.94 -24.49 -31.86
C ASN A 410 32.10 -23.67 -32.88
N ASN A 411 32.42 -22.38 -33.07
CA ASN A 411 31.67 -21.44 -33.93
C ASN A 411 30.19 -21.24 -33.53
N GLN A 412 29.79 -21.61 -32.31
CA GLN A 412 28.48 -21.29 -31.76
C GLN A 412 28.53 -20.01 -30.92
N PHE A 413 27.39 -19.38 -30.72
CA PHE A 413 27.21 -18.18 -29.91
C PHE A 413 26.36 -18.52 -28.70
N ARG A 414 26.72 -17.98 -27.53
CA ARG A 414 25.92 -18.07 -26.31
C ARG A 414 25.63 -16.69 -25.77
N SER A 415 24.37 -16.40 -25.52
CA SER A 415 23.94 -15.09 -25.02
C SER A 415 23.40 -15.18 -23.60
N THR A 416 23.63 -14.13 -22.84
CA THR A 416 23.02 -13.92 -21.53
C THR A 416 22.21 -12.64 -21.60
N VAL A 417 20.95 -12.70 -21.19
CA VAL A 417 20.08 -11.53 -21.05
C VAL A 417 20.09 -11.05 -19.59
N PHE A 418 20.14 -9.73 -19.39
CA PHE A 418 20.16 -9.08 -18.08
C PHE A 418 19.02 -8.08 -17.97
N PHE A 419 18.26 -8.15 -16.89
CA PHE A 419 17.25 -7.15 -16.53
C PHE A 419 16.98 -7.21 -15.02
N ASN A 420 16.73 -6.07 -14.38
CA ASN A 420 16.33 -5.99 -12.97
C ASN A 420 17.22 -6.82 -11.99
N GLY A 421 18.54 -6.81 -12.22
CA GLY A 421 19.53 -7.57 -11.44
C GLY A 421 19.48 -9.10 -11.61
N LEU A 422 18.70 -9.61 -12.57
CA LEU A 422 18.61 -11.02 -12.95
C LEU A 422 19.37 -11.27 -14.24
N ASP A 423 19.95 -12.47 -14.39
CA ASP A 423 20.60 -12.92 -15.60
C ASP A 423 20.13 -14.32 -16.02
N PHE A 424 19.83 -14.48 -17.32
CA PHE A 424 19.38 -15.75 -17.89
C PHE A 424 20.26 -16.12 -19.07
N VAL A 425 20.81 -17.32 -19.03
CA VAL A 425 21.76 -17.81 -20.03
C VAL A 425 21.04 -18.72 -21.02
N GLY A 426 21.06 -18.33 -22.29
CA GLY A 426 20.54 -19.17 -23.38
C GLY A 426 21.47 -20.33 -23.73
N GLN A 427 20.95 -21.27 -24.51
CA GLN A 427 21.71 -22.37 -25.08
C GLN A 427 22.64 -21.89 -26.22
N PRO A 428 23.76 -22.60 -26.45
CA PRO A 428 24.62 -22.35 -27.60
C PRO A 428 23.87 -22.49 -28.93
N CYS A 429 23.94 -21.46 -29.78
CA CYS A 429 23.23 -21.40 -31.06
C CYS A 429 24.17 -21.08 -32.22
N SER A 430 23.78 -21.40 -33.46
CA SER A 430 24.58 -21.16 -34.67
C SER A 430 24.77 -19.68 -35.05
N SER A 431 23.95 -18.77 -34.51
CA SER A 431 24.06 -17.33 -34.75
C SER A 431 23.85 -16.50 -33.49
N LYS A 432 24.47 -15.32 -33.44
CA LYS A 432 24.29 -14.34 -32.36
C LYS A 432 22.82 -13.98 -32.13
N LYS A 433 22.05 -13.79 -33.22
CA LYS A 433 20.64 -13.41 -33.17
C LYS A 433 19.78 -14.53 -32.56
N LEU A 434 20.09 -15.79 -32.87
CA LEU A 434 19.38 -16.94 -32.32
C LEU A 434 19.73 -17.17 -30.84
N ALA A 435 21.00 -17.00 -30.46
CA ALA A 435 21.44 -17.09 -29.07
C ALA A 435 20.76 -16.05 -28.17
N GLU A 436 20.57 -14.82 -28.66
CA GLU A 436 19.85 -13.76 -27.93
C GLU A 436 18.35 -14.04 -27.83
N LYS A 437 17.74 -14.61 -28.86
CA LYS A 437 16.34 -15.06 -28.81
C LYS A 437 16.13 -16.18 -27.80
N ASP A 438 17.06 -17.14 -27.76
CA ASP A 438 17.01 -18.26 -26.83
C ASP A 438 17.18 -17.81 -25.38
N ALA A 439 18.14 -16.91 -25.12
CA ALA A 439 18.28 -16.28 -23.80
C ALA A 439 17.00 -15.52 -23.37
N ALA A 440 16.36 -14.83 -24.32
CA ALA A 440 15.07 -14.17 -24.07
C ALA A 440 13.93 -15.17 -23.80
N ALA A 441 13.92 -16.30 -24.51
CA ALA A 441 12.95 -17.38 -24.29
C ALA A 441 13.15 -18.05 -22.93
N ALA A 442 14.39 -18.28 -22.49
CA ALA A 442 14.70 -18.81 -21.17
C ALA A 442 14.21 -17.85 -20.05
N ALA A 443 14.44 -16.55 -20.22
CA ALA A 443 13.89 -15.54 -19.33
C ALA A 443 12.34 -15.53 -19.32
N LEU A 444 11.71 -15.65 -20.49
CA LEU A 444 10.25 -15.70 -20.61
C LEU A 444 9.65 -16.97 -20.01
N LEU A 445 10.29 -18.13 -20.17
CA LEU A 445 9.85 -19.39 -19.56
C LEU A 445 9.92 -19.31 -18.03
N TRP A 446 11.00 -18.73 -17.50
CA TRP A 446 11.12 -18.44 -16.07
C TRP A 446 10.03 -17.46 -15.60
N LEU A 447 9.78 -16.39 -16.35
CA LEU A 447 8.70 -15.44 -16.05
C LEU A 447 7.29 -16.05 -16.18
N LYS A 448 7.13 -17.12 -16.96
CA LYS A 448 5.85 -17.82 -17.20
C LYS A 448 5.64 -19.04 -16.28
N GLY A 449 6.65 -19.47 -15.53
CA GLY A 449 6.54 -20.54 -14.53
C GLY A 449 6.71 -21.97 -15.03
N GLU A 450 7.11 -22.17 -16.28
CA GLU A 450 7.29 -23.52 -16.83
C GLU A 450 8.76 -23.94 -16.66
N THR A 451 9.06 -24.80 -15.67
CA THR A 451 10.37 -25.48 -15.61
C THR A 451 10.21 -26.97 -15.84
N HIS A 452 10.73 -27.44 -16.97
CA HIS A 452 11.25 -28.79 -17.07
C HIS A 452 12.73 -28.80 -16.68
N SER A 453 13.05 -29.72 -15.79
CA SER A 453 14.38 -30.08 -15.30
C SER A 453 15.42 -30.19 -16.41
N TYR A 454 16.53 -29.45 -16.28
CA TYR A 454 17.82 -29.87 -16.83
C TYR A 454 18.83 -29.98 -15.70
N SER A 455 19.24 -31.23 -15.46
CA SER A 455 20.22 -31.62 -14.45
C SER A 455 21.62 -31.11 -14.79
N ARG A 456 22.38 -30.87 -13.71
CA ARG A 456 23.81 -30.51 -13.64
C ARG A 456 24.72 -31.51 -14.35
N ASN A 457 25.84 -31.02 -14.89
CA ASN A 457 27.19 -31.31 -14.38
C ASN A 457 28.28 -30.69 -15.26
N THR A 458 29.19 -29.92 -14.65
CA THR A 458 30.61 -30.28 -14.51
C THR A 458 31.32 -29.22 -13.66
N ASP A 459 32.04 -29.72 -12.65
CA ASP A 459 32.93 -29.02 -11.74
C ASP A 459 33.98 -28.13 -12.44
N SER A 460 34.30 -27.01 -11.82
CA SER A 460 35.59 -26.80 -11.14
C SER A 460 35.89 -25.32 -10.95
N SER A 461 36.24 -25.03 -9.71
CA SER A 461 37.12 -23.96 -9.23
C SER A 461 38.17 -23.45 -10.23
N VAL A 462 38.63 -22.22 -9.95
CA VAL A 462 39.87 -21.53 -10.40
C VAL A 462 39.59 -20.34 -11.32
N LEU A 463 39.58 -19.13 -10.74
CA LEU A 463 40.32 -17.93 -11.20
C LEU A 463 39.94 -16.69 -10.38
N LEU A 464 40.30 -16.70 -9.10
CA LEU A 464 40.60 -15.48 -8.35
C LEU A 464 42.12 -15.47 -8.11
N LYS A 465 42.89 -14.91 -9.05
CA LYS A 465 44.22 -14.38 -8.75
C LYS A 465 44.44 -13.03 -9.42
N LYS A 466 44.74 -12.10 -8.52
CA LYS A 466 45.14 -10.70 -8.70
C LYS A 466 46.36 -10.55 -9.59
N SER A 467 46.43 -9.43 -10.31
CA SER A 467 47.70 -8.78 -10.66
C SER A 467 47.91 -7.58 -9.73
N LYS A 468 48.99 -7.66 -8.93
CA LYS A 468 49.54 -6.63 -8.05
C LYS A 468 50.47 -5.69 -8.82
N THR A 469 50.62 -4.46 -8.32
CA THR A 469 51.91 -3.76 -8.17
C THR A 469 51.71 -2.81 -6.95
N ILE A 470 52.12 -3.15 -5.72
CA ILE A 470 53.44 -2.95 -5.07
C ILE A 470 53.96 -1.52 -5.27
N ASN A 471 53.99 -0.65 -4.25
CA ASN A 471 55.16 -0.59 -3.37
C ASN A 471 54.85 -0.17 -1.92
N GLN A 472 55.60 -0.80 -1.00
CA GLN A 472 55.52 -0.73 0.46
C GLN A 472 56.44 0.35 1.07
N ASN A 473 56.23 0.54 2.38
CA ASN A 473 57.14 1.01 3.44
C ASN A 473 56.79 2.42 3.94
N ARG A 474 56.64 2.71 5.24
CA ARG A 474 56.94 2.03 6.52
C ARG A 474 56.13 2.77 7.60
N ILE A 475 55.70 2.07 8.66
CA ILE A 475 55.31 2.70 9.94
C ILE A 475 56.61 2.87 10.77
N PRO A 476 56.75 3.96 11.55
CA PRO A 476 56.68 3.80 13.00
C PRO A 476 55.90 4.92 13.71
N VAL A 477 54.97 4.51 14.59
CA VAL A 477 54.85 4.89 16.02
C VAL A 477 55.32 6.30 16.44
N ARG A 478 54.39 7.15 16.92
CA ARG A 478 54.24 7.65 18.33
C ARG A 478 53.50 9.02 18.39
N ASP A 479 52.68 9.14 19.44
CA ASP A 479 52.30 10.33 20.23
C ASP A 479 52.02 11.68 19.55
N GLY A 480 50.83 12.25 19.82
CA GLY A 480 50.56 13.66 19.57
C GLY A 480 49.09 14.04 19.76
N LYS A 481 48.84 14.98 20.65
CA LYS A 481 47.56 15.37 21.27
C LYS A 481 47.14 16.76 20.71
N TRP A 482 45.89 17.18 20.97
CA TRP A 482 45.28 18.51 20.71
C TRP A 482 44.89 18.74 19.24
N ASN A 483 43.66 19.11 18.86
CA ASN A 483 42.59 19.91 19.47
C ASN A 483 41.24 19.53 18.84
#